data_AF-A0A3D0RV93-F1
#
_entry.id   AF-A0A3D0RV93-F1
#
_cell.length_a   1.000
_cell.length_b   1.000
_cell.length_c   1.000
_cell.angle_alpha   90.00
_cell.angle_beta   90.00
_cell.angle_gamma   90.00
#
_symmetry.space_group_name_H-M   'P 1'
#
loop_
_entity.id
_entity.type
_entity.pdbx_description
1 polymer ?
#
loop_
_entity_poly.entity_id
_entity_poly.type
_entity_poly.pdbx_seq_one_letter_code
_entity_poly.pdbx_strand_id
1 'polypeptide(L)' 'KLGDNQIIKRLFDEIAPRFATRNGGYTRVIKLGPRLGDAAEMVVLELVEE' A
#
# COMPACT_ATOMS: atom_id res chain seq x y z
N LYS A 1 12.46 -11.86 -2.53
CA LYS A 1 13.11 -10.92 -3.48
C LYS A 1 11.99 -10.26 -4.27
N LEU A 2 11.92 -8.93 -4.34
CA LEU A 2 11.05 -8.28 -5.33
C LEU A 2 11.61 -8.68 -6.71
N GLY A 3 10.89 -9.54 -7.42
CA GLY A 3 11.38 -10.20 -8.63
C GLY A 3 11.20 -9.38 -9.90
N ASP A 4 10.50 -8.25 -9.80
CA ASP A 4 10.12 -7.41 -10.93
C ASP A 4 10.86 -6.07 -10.89
N ASN A 5 11.74 -5.86 -11.87
CA ASN A 5 12.51 -4.64 -12.01
C ASN A 5 11.65 -3.41 -12.30
N GLN A 6 10.46 -3.56 -12.91
CA GLN A 6 9.55 -2.45 -13.16
C GLN A 6 8.96 -1.94 -11.85
N ILE A 7 8.57 -2.84 -10.95
CA ILE A 7 8.08 -2.48 -9.61
C ILE A 7 9.17 -1.78 -8.81
N ILE A 8 10.40 -2.29 -8.86
CA ILE A 8 11.55 -1.66 -8.17
C ILE A 8 11.77 -0.25 -8.71
N LYS A 9 11.79 -0.09 -10.03
CA LYS A 9 11.96 1.23 -10.66
C LYS A 9 10.88 2.20 -10.19
N ARG A 10 9.61 1.80 -10.24
CA ARG A 10 8.49 2.62 -9.78
C ARG A 10 8.59 2.99 -8.30
N LEU A 11 9.04 2.05 -7.46
CA LEU A 11 9.22 2.30 -6.04
C LEU A 11 10.22 3.44 -5.78
N PHE A 12 11.35 3.46 -6.48
CA PHE A 12 12.40 4.45 -6.28
C PHE A 12 12.17 5.75 -7.04
N ASP A 13 11.62 5.69 -8.25
CA ASP A 13 11.46 6.86 -9.11
C ASP A 13 10.19 7.67 -8.75
N GLU A 14 9.10 6.98 -8.36
CA GLU A 14 7.80 7.63 -8.12
C GLU A 14 7.39 7.63 -6.65
N ILE A 15 7.46 6.48 -5.97
CA ILE A 15 6.88 6.33 -4.63
C ILE A 15 7.79 6.92 -3.55
N ALA A 16 9.10 6.66 -3.61
CA ALA A 16 10.04 7.13 -2.59
C ALA A 16 10.12 8.67 -2.49
N PRO A 17 10.18 9.44 -3.60
CA PRO A 17 10.19 10.91 -3.52
C PRO A 17 8.91 11.48 -2.90
N ARG A 18 7.74 10.86 -3.16
CA ARG A 18 6.44 11.28 -2.59
C ARG A 18 6.41 11.22 -1.07
N PHE A 19 7.21 10.35 -0.46
CA PHE A 19 7.22 10.13 0.99
C PHE A 19 8.50 10.64 1.66
N ALA A 20 9.33 11.43 0.97
CA ALA A 20 10.64 11.85 1.45
C ALA A 20 10.60 12.66 2.75
N THR A 21 9.53 13.43 2.98
CA THR A 21 9.33 14.25 4.19
C THR A 21 8.66 13.50 5.33
N ARG A 22 8.14 12.29 5.08
CA ARG A 22 7.31 11.53 6.02
C ARG A 22 8.13 10.47 6.74
N ASN A 23 8.23 10.60 8.06
CA ASN A 23 8.90 9.64 8.93
C ASN A 23 7.94 8.54 9.41
N GLY A 24 7.52 7.66 8.50
CA GLY A 24 6.71 6.48 8.81
C GLY A 24 5.20 6.61 8.55
N GLY A 25 4.49 5.48 8.64
CA GLY A 25 3.05 5.42 8.40
C GLY A 25 2.65 5.71 6.95
N TYR A 26 3.26 4.99 5.99
CA TYR A 26 3.06 5.17 4.55
C TYR A 26 1.77 4.53 4.01
N THR A 27 1.11 3.71 4.83
CA THR A 27 -0.09 2.96 4.44
C THR A 27 -1.26 3.26 5.37
N ARG A 28 -2.47 3.07 4.85
CA ARG A 28 -3.74 3.16 5.58
C ARG A 28 -4.55 1.89 5.37
N VAL A 29 -5.23 1.44 6.42
CA VAL A 29 -6.14 0.28 6.40
C VAL A 29 -7.57 0.78 6.62
N ILE A 30 -8.49 0.43 5.72
CA ILE A 30 -9.92 0.72 5.83
C ILE A 30 -10.66 -0.61 5.91
N LYS A 31 -11.38 -0.86 7.01
CA LYS A 31 -12.16 -2.09 7.19
C LYS A 31 -13.41 -2.06 6.32
N LEU A 32 -13.64 -3.13 5.56
CA LEU A 32 -14.80 -3.27 4.67
C LEU A 32 -15.89 -4.20 5.23
N GLY A 33 -15.58 -4.95 6.29
CA GLY A 33 -16.44 -6.01 6.81
C GLY A 33 -16.14 -7.37 6.19
N PRO A 34 -16.95 -8.40 6.50
CA PRO A 34 -16.70 -9.77 6.06
C PRO A 34 -17.04 -9.98 4.58
N ARG A 35 -16.24 -10.80 3.90
CA ARG A 35 -16.46 -11.25 2.52
C ARG A 35 -17.65 -12.18 2.44
N LEU A 36 -18.48 -11.98 1.43
CA LEU A 36 -19.62 -12.85 1.15
C LEU A 36 -19.11 -14.24 0.70
N GLY A 37 -19.58 -15.29 1.37
CA GLY A 37 -19.28 -16.70 1.03
C GLY A 37 -18.47 -17.43 2.10
N ASP A 38 -17.44 -16.78 2.65
CA ASP A 38 -16.55 -17.39 3.66
C ASP A 38 -16.38 -16.55 4.93
N ALA A 39 -17.07 -15.40 5.01
CA ALA A 39 -17.05 -14.48 6.15
C ALA A 39 -15.64 -13.97 6.54
N ALA A 40 -14.67 -14.03 5.62
CA ALA A 40 -13.31 -13.55 5.87
C ALA A 40 -13.30 -12.01 6.06
N GLU A 41 -12.64 -11.50 7.08
CA GLU A 41 -12.53 -10.04 7.29
C GLU A 41 -11.73 -9.38 6.16
N MET A 42 -12.32 -8.38 5.50
CA MET A 42 -11.70 -7.68 4.38
C MET A 42 -11.30 -6.26 4.76
N VAL A 43 -10.23 -5.79 4.11
CA VAL A 43 -9.75 -4.41 4.21
C VAL A 43 -9.33 -3.88 2.85
N VAL A 44 -9.41 -2.57 2.66
CA VAL A 44 -8.64 -1.85 1.66
C VAL A 44 -7.33 -1.41 2.29
N LEU A 45 -6.21 -1.77 1.67
CA LEU A 45 -4.89 -1.28 2.02
C LEU A 45 -4.44 -0.30 0.94
N GLU A 46 -4.19 0.95 1.33
CA GLU A 46 -3.79 2.01 0.41
C GLU A 46 -2.52 2.72 0.88
N LEU A 47 -1.82 3.36 -0.06
CA LEU A 47 -0.78 4.33 0.26
C LEU A 47 -1.45 5.63 0.74
N VAL A 48 -0.84 6.28 1.72
CA VAL A 48 -1.31 7.59 2.17
C VAL A 48 -0.98 8.62 1.09
N GLU A 49 -1.97 9.33 0.59
CA GLU A 49 -1.75 10.57 -0.16
C GLU A 49 -1.91 11.71 0.86
N GLU A 50 -0.92 12.62 0.92
CA GLU A 50 -1.06 13.86 1.70
C GLU A 50 -2.16 14.74 1.12
#